data_AF-A0A238KXX8-F1
#
_entry.id   AF-A0A238KXX8-F1
#
_cell.length_a   1.000
_cell.length_b   1.000
_cell.length_c   1.000
_cell.angle_alpha   90.00
_cell.angle_beta   90.00
_cell.angle_gamma   90.00
#
_symmetry.space_group_name_H-M   'P 1'
#
loop_
_entity.id
_entity.type
_entity.pdbx_description
1 polymer ?
#
loop_
_entity_poly.entity_id
_entity_poly.type
_entity_poly.pdbx_seq_one_letter_code
_entity_poly.pdbx_strand_id
1 'polypeptide(L)'
;MVLALTAVLAGQGVAEEIRAGCYQRIYSDQHLRDNPDQVVWQMRLKVGNGLAAGEREAVMEVIAANQGHARRDDNNGRVFTQGLICLDDAGTARCQVECDGGGFEVTRQDGDGLTFATDYLMVGEGDGCGGVMDLAEKVGVTVKYRLNRVGDAVCSGM
;
A
#
# COMPACT_ATOMS: atom_id res chain seq x y z
N MET A 1 -37.40 26.30 35.14
CA MET A 1 -36.51 26.53 33.99
C MET A 1 -35.34 25.56 34.15
N VAL A 2 -35.40 24.39 33.50
CA VAL A 2 -34.38 23.33 33.64
C VAL A 2 -33.51 23.41 32.39
N LEU A 3 -32.26 23.86 32.57
CA LEU A 3 -31.25 23.85 31.52
C LEU A 3 -30.73 22.41 31.38
N ALA A 4 -31.04 21.74 30.28
CA ALA A 4 -30.43 20.46 29.92
C ALA A 4 -29.08 20.74 29.23
N LEU A 5 -27.99 20.32 29.87
CA LEU A 5 -26.64 20.42 29.37
C LEU A 5 -26.32 19.17 28.54
N THR A 6 -26.42 19.26 27.21
CA THR A 6 -26.06 18.15 26.31
C THR A 6 -24.54 18.10 26.13
N ALA A 7 -23.88 17.16 26.78
CA ALA A 7 -22.46 16.90 26.55
C ALA A 7 -22.29 16.12 25.24
N VAL A 8 -21.66 16.75 24.23
CA VAL A 8 -21.20 16.08 23.02
C VAL A 8 -19.91 15.35 23.36
N LEU A 9 -19.96 14.03 23.48
CA LEU A 9 -18.78 13.18 23.53
C LEU A 9 -18.13 13.21 22.14
N ALA A 10 -17.14 14.07 21.96
CA ALA A 10 -16.22 13.97 20.83
C ALA A 10 -15.44 12.67 21.00
N GLY A 11 -15.81 11.62 20.25
CA GLY A 11 -15.01 10.41 20.15
C GLY A 11 -13.64 10.78 19.62
N GLN A 12 -12.61 10.58 20.42
CA GLN A 12 -11.24 10.57 19.92
C GLN A 12 -11.18 9.41 18.93
N GLY A 13 -11.13 9.71 17.63
CA GLY A 13 -10.76 8.72 16.64
C GLY A 13 -9.37 8.24 17.00
N VAL A 14 -9.26 7.05 17.57
CA VAL A 14 -7.99 6.34 17.63
C VAL A 14 -7.56 6.19 16.18
N ALA A 15 -6.48 6.89 15.82
CA ALA A 15 -5.83 6.70 14.54
C ALA A 15 -5.59 5.21 14.35
N GLU A 16 -6.10 4.66 13.25
CA GLU A 16 -6.12 3.23 13.05
C GLU A 16 -4.73 2.79 12.60
N GLU A 17 -3.94 2.28 13.54
CA GLU A 17 -2.63 1.69 13.27
C GLU A 17 -2.75 0.63 12.17
N ILE A 18 -1.78 0.60 11.24
CA ILE A 18 -1.74 -0.41 10.19
C ILE A 18 -1.62 -1.80 10.82
N ARG A 19 -2.68 -2.60 10.70
CA ARG A 19 -2.73 -3.94 11.28
C ARG A 19 -1.73 -4.87 10.58
N ALA A 20 -0.95 -5.59 11.39
CA ALA A 20 -0.10 -6.67 10.92
C ALA A 20 -0.89 -7.77 10.20
N GLY A 21 -0.27 -8.38 9.19
CA GLY A 21 -0.84 -9.50 8.45
C GLY A 21 -0.39 -9.56 6.99
N CYS A 22 -0.89 -10.56 6.28
CA CYS A 22 -0.68 -10.73 4.85
C CYS A 22 -1.89 -10.21 4.06
N TYR A 23 -1.62 -9.44 3.02
CA TYR A 23 -2.59 -8.86 2.13
C TYR A 23 -2.23 -9.16 0.67
N GLN A 24 -3.23 -9.42 -0.18
CA GLN A 24 -3.01 -9.72 -1.59
C GLN A 24 -4.10 -9.16 -2.49
N ARG A 25 -3.70 -8.81 -3.72
CA ARG A 25 -4.58 -8.54 -4.85
C ARG A 25 -4.03 -9.25 -6.08
N ILE A 26 -4.89 -9.96 -6.79
CA ILE A 26 -4.63 -10.52 -8.11
C ILE A 26 -5.71 -9.96 -9.04
N TYR A 27 -5.30 -9.29 -10.11
CA TYR A 27 -6.23 -8.72 -11.07
C TYR A 27 -6.51 -9.73 -12.20
N SER A 28 -7.78 -9.85 -12.59
CA SER A 28 -8.16 -10.69 -13.72
C SER A 28 -7.80 -10.02 -15.05
N ASP A 29 -7.64 -10.81 -16.10
CA ASP A 29 -7.38 -10.27 -17.44
C ASP A 29 -8.47 -9.30 -17.90
N GLN A 30 -9.73 -9.53 -17.49
CA GLN A 30 -10.82 -8.61 -17.80
C GLN A 30 -10.60 -7.25 -17.13
N HIS A 31 -10.25 -7.24 -15.84
CA HIS A 31 -9.95 -5.99 -15.14
C HIS A 31 -8.78 -5.26 -15.80
N LEU A 32 -7.72 -5.98 -16.17
CA LEU A 32 -6.58 -5.39 -16.87
C LEU A 32 -6.99 -4.80 -18.23
N ARG A 33 -7.82 -5.47 -19.02
CA ARG A 33 -8.35 -4.91 -20.28
C ARG A 33 -9.15 -3.63 -20.06
N ASP A 34 -9.92 -3.56 -18.99
CA ASP A 34 -10.78 -2.41 -18.66
C ASP A 34 -9.99 -1.22 -18.07
N ASN A 35 -8.74 -1.45 -17.62
CA ASN A 35 -7.89 -0.43 -16.97
C ASN A 35 -6.51 -0.37 -17.65
N PRO A 36 -6.41 0.13 -18.89
CA PRO A 36 -5.19 0.01 -19.72
C PRO A 36 -3.94 0.70 -19.14
N ASP A 37 -4.11 1.63 -18.21
CA ASP A 37 -3.02 2.33 -17.53
C ASP A 37 -2.49 1.57 -16.29
N GLN A 38 -3.22 0.56 -15.80
CA GLN A 38 -2.86 -0.27 -14.64
C GLN A 38 -1.49 -0.94 -14.82
N VAL A 39 -0.58 -0.72 -13.88
CA VAL A 39 0.80 -1.25 -13.96
C VAL A 39 1.06 -2.50 -13.13
N VAL A 40 0.08 -2.90 -12.31
CA VAL A 40 0.17 -4.05 -11.41
C VAL A 40 -0.77 -5.17 -11.88
N TRP A 41 -0.25 -6.38 -12.03
CA TRP A 41 -1.05 -7.60 -12.22
C TRP A 41 -1.34 -8.30 -10.90
N GLN A 42 -0.33 -8.42 -10.04
CA GLN A 42 -0.45 -8.99 -8.70
C GLN A 42 0.34 -8.14 -7.70
N MET A 43 -0.21 -8.00 -6.50
CA MET A 43 0.46 -7.35 -5.37
C MET A 43 0.27 -8.17 -4.11
N ARG A 44 1.35 -8.34 -3.34
CA ARG A 44 1.36 -8.86 -1.98
C ARG A 44 1.96 -7.80 -1.06
N LEU A 45 1.41 -7.68 0.14
CA LEU A 45 1.92 -6.83 1.20
C LEU A 45 1.91 -7.61 2.51
N LYS A 46 3.08 -7.75 3.13
CA LYS A 46 3.25 -8.33 4.45
C LYS A 46 3.57 -7.23 5.43
N VAL A 47 2.73 -7.02 6.44
CA VAL A 47 2.95 -6.04 7.51
C VAL A 47 3.32 -6.79 8.79
N GLY A 48 4.49 -6.48 9.33
CA GLY A 48 5.04 -7.05 10.56
C GLY A 48 5.14 -6.02 11.69
N ASN A 49 5.85 -6.36 12.77
CA ASN A 49 6.25 -5.41 13.79
C ASN A 49 7.53 -4.70 13.33
N GLY A 50 7.65 -3.39 13.55
CA GLY A 50 8.91 -2.68 13.38
C GLY A 50 9.83 -2.76 14.60
N LEU A 51 10.92 -2.00 14.58
CA LEU A 51 11.91 -1.97 15.66
C LEU A 51 11.45 -1.16 16.88
N ALA A 52 10.69 -0.08 16.67
CA ALA A 52 10.15 0.74 17.74
C ALA A 52 8.67 0.43 18.08
N ALA A 53 8.25 0.79 19.28
CA ALA A 53 6.85 0.67 19.69
C ALA A 53 5.95 1.56 18.83
N GLY A 54 4.93 0.98 18.21
CA GLY A 54 4.02 1.68 17.29
C GLY A 54 4.53 1.79 15.86
N GLU A 55 5.74 1.31 15.57
CA GLU A 55 6.28 1.20 14.22
C GLU A 55 5.94 -0.16 13.61
N ARG A 56 5.70 -0.17 12.29
CA ARG A 56 5.48 -1.37 11.50
C ARG A 56 6.52 -1.40 10.39
N GLU A 57 7.08 -2.58 10.12
CA GLU A 57 7.80 -2.83 8.87
C GLU A 57 6.86 -3.54 7.90
N ALA A 58 6.99 -3.24 6.62
CA ALA A 58 6.28 -3.96 5.58
C ALA A 58 7.19 -4.35 4.43
N VAL A 59 6.86 -5.48 3.81
CA VAL A 59 7.47 -5.93 2.56
C VAL A 59 6.36 -6.01 1.52
N MET A 60 6.53 -5.28 0.43
CA MET A 60 5.65 -5.31 -0.73
C MET A 60 6.32 -6.11 -1.84
N GLU A 61 5.56 -7.00 -2.48
CA GLU A 61 5.95 -7.63 -3.73
C GLU A 61 4.92 -7.32 -4.80
N VAL A 62 5.39 -6.92 -5.98
CA VAL A 62 4.56 -6.55 -7.13
C VAL A 62 5.01 -7.34 -8.35
N ILE A 63 4.04 -7.93 -9.04
CA ILE A 63 4.24 -8.45 -10.40
C ILE A 63 3.64 -7.43 -11.36
N ALA A 64 4.48 -6.88 -12.23
CA ALA A 64 4.08 -5.86 -13.18
C ALA A 64 3.15 -6.41 -14.28
N ALA A 65 2.10 -5.66 -14.59
CA ALA A 65 1.22 -5.94 -15.72
C ALA A 65 1.92 -5.66 -17.06
N ASN A 66 1.45 -6.28 -18.14
CA ASN A 66 1.95 -6.04 -19.49
C ASN A 66 1.21 -4.86 -20.17
N GLN A 67 1.08 -3.73 -19.48
CA GLN A 67 0.40 -2.53 -19.97
C GLN A 67 0.85 -1.28 -19.20
N GLY A 68 0.20 -0.13 -19.42
CA GLY A 68 0.57 1.14 -18.81
C GLY A 68 2.04 1.51 -19.05
N HIS A 69 2.64 2.19 -18.07
CA HIS A 69 4.07 2.53 -18.12
C HIS A 69 4.97 1.32 -17.87
N ALA A 70 4.50 0.30 -17.13
CA ALA A 70 5.27 -0.92 -16.91
C ALA A 70 5.71 -1.59 -18.22
N ARG A 71 4.83 -1.66 -19.24
CA ARG A 71 5.22 -2.16 -20.56
C ARG A 71 6.12 -1.20 -21.34
N ARG A 72 5.89 0.11 -21.25
CA ARG A 72 6.71 1.09 -21.98
C ARG A 72 8.16 1.10 -21.49
N ASP A 73 8.35 0.85 -20.20
CA ASP A 73 9.63 0.98 -19.51
C ASP A 73 10.30 -0.40 -19.31
N ASP A 74 9.91 -1.40 -20.11
CA ASP A 74 10.44 -2.78 -20.14
C ASP A 74 10.36 -3.52 -18.79
N ASN A 75 9.31 -3.23 -18.02
CA ASN A 75 9.05 -3.85 -16.73
C ASN A 75 8.01 -4.97 -16.78
N ASN A 76 7.39 -5.25 -17.93
CA ASN A 76 6.29 -6.21 -18.05
C ASN A 76 6.61 -7.61 -17.49
N GLY A 77 5.79 -8.09 -16.55
CA GLY A 77 5.93 -9.42 -15.95
C GLY A 77 7.10 -9.57 -14.96
N ARG A 78 7.88 -8.51 -14.72
CA ARG A 78 8.93 -8.54 -13.70
C ARG A 78 8.31 -8.58 -12.31
N VAL A 79 9.04 -9.20 -11.39
CA VAL A 79 8.73 -9.23 -9.96
C VAL A 79 9.62 -8.20 -9.26
N PHE A 80 9.00 -7.34 -8.47
CA PHE A 80 9.66 -6.31 -7.67
C PHE A 80 9.35 -6.54 -6.20
N THR A 81 10.36 -6.42 -5.35
CA THR A 81 10.20 -6.41 -3.89
C THR A 81 10.64 -5.05 -3.36
N GLN A 82 9.97 -4.56 -2.33
CA GLN A 82 10.25 -3.28 -1.70
C GLN A 82 10.01 -3.36 -0.20
N GLY A 83 11.00 -2.98 0.60
CA GLY A 83 10.85 -2.75 2.04
C GLY A 83 10.25 -1.37 2.31
N LEU A 84 9.38 -1.28 3.31
CA LEU A 84 8.74 -0.04 3.74
C LEU A 84 8.75 0.09 5.26
N ILE A 85 8.86 1.33 5.73
CA ILE A 85 8.65 1.69 7.13
C ILE A 85 7.28 2.34 7.23
N CYS A 86 6.49 1.88 8.20
CA CYS A 86 5.11 2.27 8.38
C CYS A 86 4.91 2.86 9.78
N LEU A 87 4.31 4.05 9.82
CA LEU A 87 4.10 4.83 11.03
C LEU A 87 2.78 5.61 10.95
N ASP A 88 2.23 5.95 12.12
CA ASP A 88 1.18 6.95 12.21
C ASP A 88 1.82 8.35 12.14
N ASP A 89 1.42 9.13 11.15
CA ASP A 89 1.83 10.53 11.01
C ASP A 89 0.60 11.43 11.19
N ALA A 90 0.50 12.08 12.35
CA ALA A 90 -0.59 12.98 12.70
C ALA A 90 -2.00 12.39 12.53
N GLY A 91 -2.17 11.10 12.81
CA GLY A 91 -3.43 10.37 12.66
C GLY A 91 -3.64 9.74 11.27
N THR A 92 -2.65 9.84 10.39
CA THR A 92 -2.64 9.19 9.09
C THR A 92 -1.66 8.02 9.09
N ALA A 93 -2.20 6.82 8.92
CA ALA A 93 -1.42 5.60 8.74
C ALA A 93 -0.69 5.62 7.38
N ARG A 94 0.64 5.78 7.40
CA ARG A 94 1.46 5.92 6.19
C ARG A 94 2.60 4.90 6.17
N CYS A 95 2.90 4.37 4.99
CA CYS A 95 4.09 3.55 4.74
C CYS A 95 4.96 4.24 3.69
N GLN A 96 6.28 4.24 3.90
CA GLN A 96 7.23 4.95 3.05
C GLN A 96 8.44 4.09 2.72
N VAL A 97 8.97 4.33 1.53
CA VAL A 97 10.25 3.79 1.07
C VAL A 97 11.34 4.80 1.38
N GLU A 98 12.48 4.31 1.84
CA GLU A 98 13.65 5.17 2.08
C GLU A 98 14.20 5.77 0.77
N CYS A 99 15.09 6.76 0.87
CA CYS A 99 15.72 7.42 -0.27
C CYS A 99 14.75 8.08 -1.27
N ASP A 100 13.73 8.78 -0.76
CA ASP A 100 12.74 9.49 -1.57
C ASP A 100 11.99 8.57 -2.57
N GLY A 101 11.84 7.28 -2.25
CA GLY A 101 11.07 6.32 -3.04
C GLY A 101 9.55 6.49 -2.93
N GLY A 102 9.09 7.48 -2.19
CA GLY A 102 7.66 7.77 -2.00
C GLY A 102 7.00 6.88 -0.96
N GLY A 103 5.69 6.70 -1.09
CA GLY A 103 4.91 6.00 -0.07
C GLY A 103 3.43 5.91 -0.38
N PHE A 104 2.68 5.33 0.54
CA PHE A 104 1.24 5.28 0.47
C PHE A 104 0.59 5.64 1.81
N GLU A 105 -0.62 6.14 1.73
CA GLU A 105 -1.54 6.33 2.86
C GLU A 105 -2.56 5.20 2.88
N VAL A 106 -2.79 4.62 4.05
CA VAL A 106 -3.88 3.68 4.29
C VAL A 106 -5.19 4.45 4.48
N THR A 107 -6.00 4.48 3.42
CA THR A 107 -7.29 5.20 3.42
C THR A 107 -8.44 4.41 4.02
N ARG A 108 -8.30 3.08 4.13
CA ARG A 108 -9.28 2.20 4.79
C ARG A 108 -8.61 0.90 5.21
N GLN A 109 -8.95 0.41 6.39
CA GLN A 109 -8.62 -0.94 6.82
C GLN A 109 -9.78 -1.55 7.62
N ASP A 110 -10.05 -2.83 7.41
CA ASP A 110 -11.05 -3.58 8.19
C ASP A 110 -10.61 -5.05 8.32
N GLY A 111 -11.52 -5.95 8.72
CA GLY A 111 -11.23 -7.38 8.83
C GLY A 111 -10.98 -8.05 7.48
N ASP A 112 -11.50 -7.47 6.39
CA ASP A 112 -11.46 -8.08 5.06
C ASP A 112 -10.26 -7.62 4.24
N GLY A 113 -9.69 -6.46 4.57
CA GLY A 113 -8.55 -5.95 3.82
C GLY A 113 -8.13 -4.53 4.14
N LEU A 114 -7.42 -3.97 3.17
CA LEU A 114 -6.70 -2.72 3.23
C LEU A 114 -6.86 -2.01 1.89
N THR A 115 -7.20 -0.72 1.90
CA THR A 115 -7.10 0.15 0.73
C THR A 115 -6.09 1.23 1.00
N PHE A 116 -5.10 1.37 0.12
CA PHE A 116 -4.14 2.46 0.18
C PHE A 116 -4.23 3.37 -1.04
N ALA A 117 -3.79 4.60 -0.89
CA ALA A 117 -3.65 5.59 -1.94
C ALA A 117 -2.18 6.01 -2.06
N THR A 118 -1.71 6.18 -3.30
CA THR A 118 -0.39 6.72 -3.60
C THR A 118 -0.45 7.51 -4.89
N ASP A 119 0.28 8.62 -4.96
CA ASP A 119 0.55 9.38 -6.18
C ASP A 119 2.00 9.23 -6.66
N TYR A 120 2.82 8.53 -5.86
CA TYR A 120 4.21 8.20 -6.12
C TYR A 120 4.71 7.16 -5.11
N LEU A 121 5.03 5.95 -5.59
CA LEU A 121 5.65 4.90 -4.81
C LEU A 121 6.46 3.98 -5.71
N MET A 122 7.76 4.04 -5.56
CA MET A 122 8.69 3.22 -6.30
C MET A 122 8.82 1.82 -5.68
N VAL A 123 8.83 0.79 -6.53
CA VAL A 123 9.07 -0.60 -6.12
C VAL A 123 10.26 -1.21 -6.85
N GLY A 124 10.94 -2.14 -6.17
CA GLY A 124 12.10 -2.89 -6.66
C GLY A 124 13.40 -2.46 -5.99
N GLU A 125 14.45 -3.25 -6.19
CA GLU A 125 15.80 -2.88 -5.76
C GLU A 125 16.55 -2.32 -6.98
N GLY A 126 16.71 -1.00 -7.05
CA GLY A 126 17.65 -0.37 -7.98
C GLY A 126 19.11 -0.54 -7.51
N ASP A 127 20.07 0.14 -8.14
CA ASP A 127 21.52 0.08 -7.79
C ASP A 127 21.87 0.71 -6.41
N GLY A 128 20.91 0.84 -5.49
CA GLY A 128 21.11 1.42 -4.15
C GLY A 128 19.85 1.39 -3.30
N CYS A 129 18.92 2.33 -3.53
CA CYS A 129 17.63 2.46 -2.87
C CYS A 129 16.70 3.35 -3.73
N GLY A 130 15.38 3.20 -3.62
CA GLY A 130 14.41 4.09 -4.32
C GLY A 130 13.64 3.49 -5.49
N GLY A 131 13.71 2.17 -5.71
CA GLY A 131 12.86 1.45 -6.67
C GLY A 131 13.14 1.72 -8.15
N VAL A 132 12.44 0.99 -9.02
CA VAL A 132 12.62 1.02 -10.48
C VAL A 132 11.31 1.23 -11.24
N MET A 133 10.16 1.00 -10.60
CA MET A 133 8.85 1.19 -11.20
C MET A 133 7.92 1.93 -10.23
N ASP A 134 7.28 2.99 -10.69
CA ASP A 134 6.27 3.72 -9.90
C ASP A 134 4.93 2.98 -9.89
N LEU A 135 4.28 2.83 -8.74
CA LEU A 135 2.94 2.25 -8.67
C LEU A 135 1.84 3.21 -9.09
N ALA A 136 2.10 4.51 -9.14
CA ALA A 136 1.17 5.44 -9.76
C ALA A 136 1.09 5.16 -11.26
N GLU A 137 -0.13 4.99 -11.78
CA GLU A 137 -0.35 4.72 -13.21
C GLU A 137 0.06 5.92 -14.10
N LYS A 138 0.02 7.12 -13.52
CA LYS A 138 0.44 8.38 -14.12
C LYS A 138 1.14 9.23 -13.07
N VAL A 139 2.23 9.89 -13.46
CA VAL A 139 3.04 10.71 -12.57
C VAL A 139 2.18 11.77 -11.87
N GLY A 140 2.23 11.78 -10.53
CA GLY A 140 1.52 12.76 -9.69
C GLY A 140 0.00 12.59 -9.65
N VAL A 141 -0.54 11.50 -10.19
CA VAL A 141 -1.98 11.19 -10.13
C VAL A 141 -2.20 10.08 -9.11
N THR A 142 -2.99 10.38 -8.08
CA THR A 142 -3.32 9.40 -7.05
C THR A 142 -4.06 8.20 -7.63
N VAL A 143 -3.51 7.01 -7.42
CA VAL A 143 -4.16 5.71 -7.65
C VAL A 143 -4.51 5.07 -6.30
N LYS A 144 -5.52 4.20 -6.30
CA LYS A 144 -5.91 3.43 -5.11
C LYS A 144 -5.84 1.94 -5.38
N TYR A 145 -5.19 1.23 -4.47
CA TYR A 145 -5.11 -0.23 -4.49
C TYR A 145 -5.88 -0.79 -3.32
N ARG A 146 -6.77 -1.75 -3.59
CA ARG A 146 -7.43 -2.57 -2.56
C ARG A 146 -6.78 -3.94 -2.52
N LEU A 147 -6.26 -4.32 -1.37
CA LEU A 147 -5.76 -5.65 -1.06
C LEU A 147 -6.72 -6.35 -0.11
N ASN A 148 -6.93 -7.64 -0.32
CA ASN A 148 -7.69 -8.48 0.58
C ASN A 148 -6.76 -9.04 1.65
N ARG A 149 -7.20 -9.14 2.90
CA ARG A 149 -6.50 -9.92 3.92
C ARG A 149 -6.55 -11.39 3.53
N VAL A 150 -5.42 -12.07 3.64
CA VAL A 150 -5.27 -13.50 3.32
C VAL A 150 -4.52 -14.21 4.44
N GLY A 151 -4.47 -15.55 4.40
CA GLY A 151 -3.69 -16.32 5.36
C GLY A 151 -2.17 -16.08 5.21
N ASP A 152 -1.44 -16.11 6.33
CA ASP A 152 -0.01 -15.77 6.37
C ASP A 152 0.86 -16.61 5.43
N ALA A 153 0.44 -17.84 5.13
CA ALA A 153 1.13 -18.72 4.17
C ALA A 153 1.27 -18.09 2.77
N VAL A 154 0.36 -17.18 2.37
CA VAL A 154 0.43 -16.47 1.08
C VAL A 154 1.63 -15.52 1.00
N CYS A 155 2.09 -14.98 2.14
CA CYS A 155 3.27 -14.12 2.22
C CYS A 155 4.51 -14.87 2.77
N SER A 156 4.48 -16.20 2.78
CA SER A 156 5.63 -17.00 3.19
C SER A 156 6.77 -16.83 2.18
N GLY A 157 8.00 -16.64 2.68
CA GLY A 157 9.19 -16.41 1.84
C GLY A 157 9.36 -14.98 1.32
N MET A 158 8.44 -14.07 1.66
CA MET A 158 8.68 -12.61 1.64
C MET A 158 9.35 -12.19 2.94
#